data_AF-A0A3S5A077-F1
#
_entry.id   AF-A0A3S5A077-F1
#
_cell.length_a   1.000
_cell.length_b   1.000
_cell.length_c   1.000
_cell.angle_alpha   90.00
_cell.angle_beta   90.00
_cell.angle_gamma   90.00
#
_symmetry.space_group_name_H-M   'P 1'
#
loop_
_entity.id
_entity.type
_entity.pdbx_description
1 polymer ?
#
loop_
_entity_poly.entity_id
_entity_poly.type
_entity_poly.pdbx_seq_one_letter_code
_entity_poly.pdbx_strand_id
1 'polypeptide(L)'
;MTRLTMSSSPAGCQDFNLVGQETSESLVDEDNDKIGCSESLRNGDFSQMVRMLAHSAEEFVRHVWLRGWQVVHHGSLPAWLKDNDFLVRWHRPQLDSIIDCFKSIFRIHTETGNIWTHLLGCGSFVAILVYIIFQSEHYVQWQDKAVQSAFFVGAVLCLGFSCLFHTLYCHSEAIGKLFNKLDYCGIAVLTMGSFVPYLYYSFYCSFWPKIIYLLLIIALGTAAI
;
A
#
# COMPACT_ATOMS: atom_id res chain seq x y z
N MET A 1 21.62 27.83 -62.68
CA MET A 1 22.90 27.28 -62.22
C MET A 1 23.57 28.31 -61.32
N THR A 2 23.38 28.24 -60.01
CA THR A 2 24.21 27.47 -59.05
C THR A 2 25.56 28.11 -58.78
N ARG A 3 25.68 28.78 -57.62
CA ARG A 3 26.69 28.40 -56.61
C ARG A 3 26.36 28.98 -55.24
N LEU A 4 26.03 28.07 -54.33
CA LEU A 4 26.13 28.21 -52.88
C LEU A 4 27.62 28.11 -52.48
N THR A 5 28.00 28.80 -51.39
CA THR A 5 28.67 28.27 -50.18
C THR A 5 29.04 29.47 -49.30
N MET A 6 28.29 29.72 -48.22
CA MET A 6 28.51 29.24 -46.84
C MET A 6 29.72 29.86 -46.14
N SER A 7 29.41 30.75 -45.19
CA SER A 7 30.23 31.03 -44.01
C SER A 7 29.35 30.83 -42.77
N SER A 8 30.02 30.35 -41.73
CA SER A 8 29.58 29.84 -40.43
C SER A 8 28.69 30.74 -39.56
N SER A 9 27.85 30.07 -38.74
CA SER A 9 27.39 30.31 -37.36
C SER A 9 27.73 31.63 -36.63
N PRO A 10 27.07 31.95 -35.48
CA PRO A 10 25.78 31.49 -34.94
C PRO A 10 24.93 32.69 -34.44
N ALA A 11 23.87 32.37 -33.70
CA ALA A 11 23.17 33.23 -32.73
C ALA A 11 21.95 34.01 -33.23
N GLY A 12 21.00 34.11 -32.30
CA GLY A 12 20.07 35.21 -32.23
C GLY A 12 18.80 34.98 -33.03
N CYS A 13 17.74 34.66 -32.30
CA CYS A 13 16.39 35.02 -32.73
C CYS A 13 16.40 36.53 -33.02
N GLN A 14 16.25 36.91 -34.28
CA GLN A 14 15.97 38.28 -34.71
C GLN A 14 14.75 38.26 -35.61
N ASP A 15 13.80 39.10 -35.24
CA ASP A 15 12.51 39.29 -35.88
C ASP A 15 12.58 40.00 -37.24
N PHE A 16 11.59 39.68 -38.07
CA PHE A 16 10.90 40.55 -39.05
C PHE A 16 11.68 41.18 -40.21
N ASN A 17 11.33 40.81 -41.45
CA ASN A 17 10.46 41.67 -42.28
C ASN A 17 10.07 41.07 -43.65
N LEU A 18 8.87 41.48 -44.07
CA LEU A 18 8.08 41.14 -45.25
C LEU A 18 8.73 41.51 -46.59
N VAL A 19 8.52 40.69 -47.64
CA VAL A 19 8.10 41.11 -49.00
C VAL A 19 7.36 39.93 -49.65
N GLY A 20 6.15 40.18 -50.18
CA GLY A 20 5.19 39.16 -50.58
C GLY A 20 5.22 38.70 -52.04
N GLN A 21 4.36 37.72 -52.34
CA GLN A 21 3.58 37.65 -53.57
C GLN A 21 2.42 36.66 -53.38
N GLU A 22 1.25 37.05 -53.91
CA GLU A 22 -0.07 36.42 -53.77
C GLU A 22 -0.14 34.97 -54.30
N THR A 23 -0.99 34.12 -53.69
CA THR A 23 -2.20 33.55 -54.32
C THR A 23 -2.98 32.60 -53.39
N SER A 24 -4.26 32.93 -53.22
CA SER A 24 -5.46 32.17 -52.86
C SER A 24 -5.44 30.89 -51.98
N GLU A 25 -6.30 31.00 -50.95
CA GLU A 25 -7.28 30.00 -50.46
C GLU A 25 -6.93 29.08 -49.26
N SER A 26 -7.86 29.13 -48.30
CA SER A 26 -8.19 28.22 -47.21
C SER A 26 -7.53 28.44 -45.84
N LEU A 27 -8.36 28.99 -44.95
CA LEU A 27 -8.18 29.15 -43.51
C LEU A 27 -8.34 27.79 -42.80
N VAL A 28 -7.26 27.07 -42.51
CA VAL A 28 -7.26 26.01 -41.47
C VAL A 28 -5.85 25.86 -40.88
N ASP A 29 -5.79 25.64 -39.56
CA ASP A 29 -4.64 25.23 -38.74
C ASP A 29 -3.66 26.29 -38.23
N GLU A 30 -4.15 27.15 -37.32
CA GLU A 30 -3.32 27.81 -36.29
C GLU A 30 -3.57 27.25 -34.87
N ASP A 31 -4.44 26.23 -34.74
CA ASP A 31 -4.87 25.67 -33.46
C ASP A 31 -4.23 24.30 -33.14
N ASN A 32 -3.71 23.59 -34.14
CA ASN A 32 -3.11 22.26 -33.96
C ASN A 32 -1.68 22.31 -33.36
N ASP A 33 -0.91 23.37 -33.65
CA ASP A 33 0.47 23.52 -33.15
C ASP A 33 0.54 23.95 -31.67
N LYS A 34 -0.48 24.67 -31.18
CA LYS A 34 -0.56 25.11 -29.77
C LYS A 34 -0.94 23.96 -28.83
N ILE A 35 -1.74 23.01 -29.32
CA ILE A 35 -2.08 21.78 -28.58
C ILE A 35 -0.83 20.89 -28.46
N GLY A 36 -0.05 20.74 -29.54
CA GLY A 36 1.18 19.94 -29.56
C GLY A 36 2.30 20.48 -28.65
N CYS A 37 2.52 21.80 -28.61
CA CYS A 37 3.49 22.40 -27.68
C CYS A 37 3.07 22.29 -26.22
N SER A 38 1.78 22.51 -25.89
CA SER A 38 1.26 22.40 -24.53
C SER A 38 1.35 20.95 -24.00
N GLU A 39 1.04 19.97 -24.86
CA GLU A 39 1.14 18.55 -24.50
C GLU A 39 2.60 18.09 -24.39
N SER A 40 3.49 18.57 -25.25
CA SER A 40 4.93 18.29 -25.16
C SER A 40 5.60 18.94 -23.94
N LEU A 41 5.22 20.18 -23.60
CA LEU A 41 5.71 20.87 -22.39
C LEU A 41 5.20 20.18 -21.12
N ARG A 42 3.91 19.79 -21.10
CA ARG A 42 3.31 19.04 -19.98
C ARG A 42 3.92 17.65 -19.83
N ASN A 43 4.21 16.96 -20.93
CA ASN A 43 4.88 15.66 -20.92
C ASN A 43 6.36 15.79 -20.54
N GLY A 44 7.03 16.88 -20.91
CA GLY A 44 8.39 17.24 -20.50
C GLY A 44 8.49 17.51 -19.01
N ASP A 45 7.62 18.37 -18.47
CA ASP A 45 7.53 18.69 -17.05
C ASP A 45 7.14 17.47 -16.21
N PHE A 46 6.20 16.65 -16.70
CA PHE A 46 5.83 15.41 -16.03
C PHE A 46 6.99 14.40 -16.03
N SER A 47 7.68 14.23 -17.16
CA SER A 47 8.85 13.34 -17.23
C SER A 47 9.98 13.83 -16.33
N GLN A 48 10.20 15.14 -16.25
CA GLN A 48 11.21 15.74 -15.38
C GLN A 48 10.84 15.59 -13.89
N MET A 49 9.57 15.79 -13.54
CA MET A 49 9.05 15.53 -12.20
C MET A 49 9.20 14.04 -11.82
N VAL A 50 8.84 13.11 -12.72
CA VAL A 50 9.00 11.67 -12.50
C VAL A 50 10.47 11.30 -12.31
N ARG A 51 11.40 11.88 -13.08
CA ARG A 51 12.85 11.67 -12.91
C ARG A 51 13.37 12.23 -11.58
N MET A 52 12.89 13.41 -11.15
CA MET A 52 13.24 13.97 -9.84
C MET A 52 12.71 13.10 -8.70
N LEU A 53 11.47 12.61 -8.79
CA LEU A 53 10.90 11.68 -7.83
C LEU A 53 11.67 10.36 -7.80
N ALA A 54 12.06 9.83 -8.97
CA ALA A 54 12.86 8.62 -9.07
C ALA A 54 14.26 8.78 -8.44
N HIS A 55 14.93 9.91 -8.70
CA HIS A 55 16.24 10.21 -8.10
C HIS A 55 16.13 10.41 -6.58
N SER A 56 15.09 11.12 -6.12
CA SER A 56 14.81 11.30 -4.69
C SER A 56 14.51 9.96 -4.00
N ALA A 57 13.76 9.08 -4.65
CA ALA A 57 13.52 7.73 -4.17
C ALA A 57 14.82 6.90 -4.14
N GLU A 58 15.69 7.02 -5.15
CA GLU A 58 16.99 6.32 -5.18
C GLU A 58 17.93 6.80 -4.06
N GLU A 59 18.01 8.11 -3.82
CA GLU A 59 18.80 8.68 -2.72
C GLU A 59 18.25 8.26 -1.36
N PHE A 60 16.92 8.26 -1.20
CA PHE A 60 16.28 7.76 0.01
C PHE A 60 16.61 6.26 0.23
N VAL A 61 16.52 5.44 -0.81
CA VAL A 61 16.87 4.02 -0.76
C VAL A 61 18.35 3.84 -0.39
N ARG A 62 19.27 4.60 -1.00
CA ARG A 62 20.70 4.54 -0.65
C ARG A 62 20.96 4.95 0.80
N HIS A 63 20.33 6.01 1.28
CA HIS A 63 20.51 6.50 2.66
C HIS A 63 19.96 5.50 3.68
N VAL A 64 18.83 4.85 3.36
CA VAL A 64 18.26 3.76 4.18
C VAL A 64 19.16 2.51 4.14
N TRP A 65 19.77 2.20 2.99
CA TRP A 65 20.64 1.04 2.82
C TRP A 65 21.99 1.18 3.53
N LEU A 66 22.62 2.37 3.47
CA LEU A 66 23.95 2.63 4.04
C LEU A 66 23.96 2.79 5.57
N ARG A 67 22.84 3.19 6.18
CA ARG A 67 22.62 3.12 7.63
C ARG A 67 21.94 1.82 8.09
N GLY A 68 21.69 0.91 7.15
CA GLY A 68 20.92 -0.30 7.38
C GLY A 68 21.74 -1.44 7.97
N TRP A 69 21.11 -2.22 8.82
CA TRP A 69 21.58 -3.53 9.29
C TRP A 69 21.75 -4.52 8.12
N GLN A 70 22.59 -5.55 8.27
CA GLN A 70 22.76 -6.61 7.27
C GLN A 70 21.94 -7.84 7.63
N VAL A 71 21.39 -8.53 6.64
CA VAL A 71 20.68 -9.79 6.86
C VAL A 71 21.63 -10.86 7.38
N VAL A 72 21.13 -11.74 8.25
CA VAL A 72 21.93 -12.76 8.93
C VAL A 72 21.49 -14.18 8.57
N HIS A 73 22.38 -15.13 8.85
CA HIS A 73 22.10 -16.56 8.74
C HIS A 73 21.32 -17.05 9.98
N HIS A 74 20.45 -18.04 9.80
CA HIS A 74 19.60 -18.59 10.87
C HIS A 74 20.38 -18.99 12.12
N GLY A 75 21.52 -19.66 11.94
CA GLY A 75 22.39 -20.08 13.03
C GLY A 75 22.86 -18.93 13.95
N SER A 76 22.96 -17.71 13.43
CA SER A 76 23.41 -16.51 14.15
C SER A 76 22.28 -15.78 14.89
N LEU A 77 21.01 -16.20 14.71
CA LEU A 77 19.88 -15.59 15.39
C LEU A 77 19.82 -15.96 16.88
N PRO A 78 19.28 -15.08 17.74
CA PRO A 78 18.96 -15.44 19.11
C PRO A 78 17.87 -16.51 19.15
N ALA A 79 17.85 -17.34 20.19
CA ALA A 79 16.99 -18.53 20.26
C ALA A 79 15.49 -18.22 20.11
N TRP A 80 15.03 -17.08 20.61
CA TRP A 80 13.61 -16.67 20.54
C TRP A 80 13.16 -16.23 19.14
N LEU A 81 14.10 -15.95 18.24
CA LEU A 81 13.86 -15.50 16.86
C LEU A 81 14.06 -16.64 15.84
N LYS A 82 14.48 -17.83 16.31
CA LYS A 82 14.62 -19.05 15.50
C LYS A 82 13.29 -19.80 15.51
N ASP A 83 12.39 -19.43 14.60
CA ASP A 83 11.08 -20.05 14.45
C ASP A 83 11.11 -21.31 13.57
N ASN A 84 11.80 -21.24 12.44
CA ASN A 84 11.77 -22.23 11.38
C ASN A 84 13.17 -22.53 10.85
N ASP A 85 13.68 -23.72 11.15
CA ASP A 85 15.02 -24.17 10.76
C ASP A 85 15.21 -24.37 9.25
N PHE A 86 14.11 -24.41 8.47
CA PHE A 86 14.18 -24.49 7.00
C PHE A 86 14.49 -23.13 6.35
N LEU A 87 14.28 -22.02 7.06
CA LEU A 87 14.64 -20.68 6.60
C LEU A 87 16.09 -20.40 6.98
N VAL A 88 17.03 -20.67 6.07
CA VAL A 88 18.46 -20.67 6.41
C VAL A 88 19.11 -19.27 6.36
N ARG A 89 18.63 -18.38 5.49
CA ARG A 89 19.27 -17.07 5.18
C ARG A 89 18.23 -15.95 5.11
N TRP A 90 18.71 -14.70 5.00
CA TRP A 90 17.90 -13.48 4.80
C TRP A 90 17.08 -13.04 6.02
N HIS A 91 17.50 -13.45 7.21
CA HIS A 91 16.84 -13.06 8.44
C HIS A 91 17.24 -11.65 8.88
N ARG A 92 16.32 -10.98 9.57
CA ARG A 92 16.65 -9.72 10.25
C ARG A 92 17.40 -10.04 11.56
N PRO A 93 18.49 -9.33 11.87
CA PRO A 93 19.05 -9.37 13.21
C PRO A 93 18.06 -8.73 14.19
N GLN A 94 18.33 -8.86 15.49
CA GLN A 94 17.59 -8.13 16.48
C GLN A 94 17.79 -6.61 16.28
N LEU A 95 16.68 -5.86 16.23
CA LEU A 95 16.69 -4.41 16.04
C LEU A 95 16.10 -3.73 17.28
N ASP A 96 16.93 -3.07 18.09
CA ASP A 96 16.46 -2.43 19.34
C ASP A 96 15.69 -1.10 19.12
N SER A 97 15.29 -0.83 17.88
CA SER A 97 14.63 0.41 17.44
C SER A 97 13.38 0.10 16.65
N ILE A 98 12.22 0.48 17.19
CA ILE A 98 10.91 0.36 16.54
C ILE A 98 10.93 1.01 15.15
N ILE A 99 11.57 2.18 15.03
CA ILE A 99 11.66 2.90 13.77
C ILE A 99 12.39 2.06 12.71
N ASP A 100 13.45 1.35 13.10
CA ASP A 100 14.21 0.51 12.16
C ASP A 100 13.45 -0.77 11.79
N CYS A 101 12.61 -1.30 12.69
CA CYS A 101 11.62 -2.32 12.36
C CYS A 101 10.61 -1.82 11.30
N PHE A 102 10.04 -0.62 11.45
CA PHE A 102 9.13 -0.06 10.43
C PHE A 102 9.82 0.26 9.11
N LYS A 103 11.06 0.76 9.12
CA LYS A 103 11.85 0.95 7.89
C LYS A 103 12.12 -0.38 7.18
N SER A 104 12.16 -1.50 7.91
CA SER A 104 12.40 -2.81 7.30
C SER A 104 11.29 -3.28 6.37
N ILE A 105 10.07 -2.71 6.46
CA ILE A 105 8.94 -2.99 5.55
C ILE A 105 9.36 -2.82 4.08
N PHE A 106 10.21 -1.84 3.79
CA PHE A 106 10.70 -1.54 2.44
C PHE A 106 12.01 -2.26 2.09
N ARG A 107 12.46 -3.21 2.91
CA ARG A 107 13.63 -4.06 2.67
C ARG A 107 13.21 -5.50 2.43
N ILE A 108 14.08 -6.25 1.75
CA ILE A 108 13.87 -7.66 1.45
C ILE A 108 14.49 -8.52 2.53
N HIS A 109 13.68 -9.35 3.17
CA HIS A 109 14.03 -10.34 4.18
C HIS A 109 12.93 -11.41 4.27
N THR A 110 13.10 -12.42 5.11
CA THR A 110 12.14 -13.53 5.30
C THR A 110 10.71 -13.05 5.61
N GLU A 111 10.57 -12.04 6.46
CA GLU A 111 9.25 -11.48 6.84
C GLU A 111 8.59 -10.53 5.83
N THR A 112 9.24 -10.17 4.71
CA THR A 112 8.71 -9.17 3.77
C THR A 112 7.36 -9.61 3.20
N GLY A 113 7.24 -10.89 2.82
CA GLY A 113 5.99 -11.44 2.31
C GLY A 113 4.85 -11.35 3.33
N ASN A 114 5.11 -11.78 4.57
CA ASN A 114 4.14 -11.76 5.67
C ASN A 114 3.65 -10.33 5.97
N ILE A 115 4.56 -9.35 5.96
CA ILE A 115 4.16 -7.95 6.17
C ILE A 115 3.26 -7.45 5.04
N TRP A 116 3.70 -7.61 3.78
CA TRP A 116 3.01 -7.00 2.64
C TRP A 116 1.64 -7.65 2.36
N THR A 117 1.50 -8.96 2.52
CA THR A 117 0.22 -9.64 2.32
C THR A 117 -0.83 -9.13 3.31
N HIS A 118 -0.47 -9.03 4.60
CA HIS A 118 -1.37 -8.54 5.63
C HIS A 118 -1.61 -7.03 5.54
N LEU A 119 -0.58 -6.23 5.18
CA LEU A 119 -0.72 -4.78 4.99
C LEU A 119 -1.68 -4.43 3.85
N LEU A 120 -1.52 -5.07 2.69
CA LEU A 120 -2.41 -4.87 1.54
C LEU A 120 -3.82 -5.36 1.83
N GLY A 121 -3.95 -6.51 2.51
CA GLY A 121 -5.23 -7.01 2.99
C GLY A 121 -5.91 -6.01 3.92
N CYS A 122 -5.21 -5.52 4.93
CA CYS A 122 -5.73 -4.53 5.88
C CYS A 122 -6.21 -3.26 5.17
N GLY A 123 -5.40 -2.70 4.27
CA GLY A 123 -5.77 -1.52 3.48
C GLY A 123 -7.01 -1.73 2.62
N SER A 124 -7.14 -2.90 1.96
CA SER A 124 -8.33 -3.20 1.15
C SER A 124 -9.60 -3.34 2.00
N PHE A 125 -9.54 -4.00 3.15
CA PHE A 125 -10.67 -4.11 4.06
C PHE A 125 -11.06 -2.78 4.70
N VAL A 126 -10.10 -1.89 5.01
CA VAL A 126 -10.39 -0.51 5.44
C VAL A 126 -11.13 0.25 4.33
N ALA A 127 -10.68 0.17 3.08
CA ALA A 127 -11.33 0.85 1.96
C ALA A 127 -12.77 0.36 1.75
N ILE A 128 -13.00 -0.96 1.85
CA ILE A 128 -14.35 -1.54 1.74
C ILE A 128 -15.24 -1.11 2.92
N LEU A 129 -14.71 -1.11 4.15
CA LEU A 129 -15.45 -0.66 5.34
C LEU A 129 -15.89 0.80 5.19
N VAL A 130 -14.97 1.66 4.78
CA VAL A 130 -15.24 3.08 4.50
C VAL A 130 -16.34 3.20 3.45
N TYR A 131 -16.22 2.50 2.33
CA TYR A 131 -17.23 2.50 1.26
C TYR A 131 -18.64 2.13 1.77
N ILE A 132 -18.76 1.10 2.62
CA ILE A 132 -20.04 0.64 3.17
C ILE A 132 -20.64 1.67 4.15
N ILE A 133 -19.81 2.28 5.00
CA ILE A 133 -20.27 3.30 5.97
C ILE A 133 -20.84 4.51 5.24
N PHE A 134 -20.18 4.95 4.15
CA PHE A 134 -20.60 6.10 3.36
C PHE A 134 -21.77 5.84 2.41
N GLN A 135 -22.18 4.59 2.21
CA GLN A 135 -23.31 4.26 1.35
C GLN A 135 -24.61 4.86 1.91
N SER A 136 -25.48 5.40 1.05
CA SER A 136 -26.75 6.01 1.49
C SER A 136 -27.69 4.98 2.12
N GLU A 137 -28.42 5.39 3.17
CA GLU A 137 -29.41 4.55 3.86
C GLU A 137 -30.58 4.12 2.97
N HIS A 138 -30.81 4.86 1.88
CA HIS A 138 -31.79 4.47 0.87
C HIS A 138 -31.48 3.10 0.24
N TYR A 139 -30.19 2.74 0.13
CA TYR A 139 -29.77 1.46 -0.46
C TYR A 139 -29.44 0.39 0.59
N VAL A 140 -28.86 0.80 1.73
CA VAL A 140 -28.41 -0.14 2.77
C VAL A 140 -28.87 0.36 4.13
N GLN A 141 -29.72 -0.42 4.79
CA GLN A 141 -30.24 -0.09 6.12
C GLN A 141 -29.10 -0.05 7.16
N TRP A 142 -29.26 0.73 8.22
CA TRP A 142 -28.21 0.89 9.23
C TRP A 142 -27.88 -0.43 9.96
N GLN A 143 -28.84 -1.35 10.10
CA GLN A 143 -28.63 -2.68 10.68
C GLN A 143 -27.68 -3.50 9.82
N ASP A 144 -27.90 -3.52 8.50
CA ASP A 144 -27.05 -4.23 7.54
C ASP A 144 -25.62 -3.66 7.57
N LYS A 145 -25.50 -2.33 7.65
CA LYS A 145 -24.20 -1.67 7.85
C LYS A 145 -23.54 -2.12 9.14
N ALA A 146 -24.27 -2.16 10.26
CA ALA A 146 -23.73 -2.51 11.56
C ALA A 146 -23.23 -3.97 11.61
N VAL A 147 -24.04 -4.92 11.13
CA VAL A 147 -23.66 -6.35 11.13
C VAL A 147 -22.49 -6.63 10.19
N GLN A 148 -22.46 -5.99 9.03
CA GLN A 148 -21.36 -6.13 8.07
C GLN A 148 -20.08 -5.45 8.57
N SER A 149 -20.20 -4.30 9.26
CA SER A 149 -19.06 -3.61 9.87
C SER A 149 -18.40 -4.44 10.96
N ALA A 150 -19.14 -5.27 11.71
CA ALA A 150 -18.56 -6.15 12.72
C ALA A 150 -17.52 -7.13 12.11
N PHE A 151 -17.81 -7.70 10.94
CA PHE A 151 -16.85 -8.52 10.20
C PHE A 151 -15.63 -7.71 9.74
N PHE A 152 -15.86 -6.56 9.10
CA PHE A 152 -14.78 -5.77 8.54
C PHE A 152 -13.85 -5.18 9.60
N VAL A 153 -14.39 -4.71 10.73
CA VAL A 153 -13.58 -4.28 11.89
C VAL A 153 -12.75 -5.45 12.41
N GLY A 154 -13.33 -6.64 12.53
CA GLY A 154 -12.58 -7.84 12.91
C GLY A 154 -11.45 -8.18 11.93
N ALA A 155 -11.70 -8.07 10.62
CA ALA A 155 -10.69 -8.30 9.58
C ALA A 155 -9.54 -7.27 9.63
N VAL A 156 -9.87 -5.98 9.78
CA VAL A 156 -8.88 -4.90 9.91
C VAL A 156 -8.01 -5.09 11.16
N LEU A 157 -8.62 -5.44 12.31
CA LEU A 157 -7.88 -5.72 13.54
C LEU A 157 -6.96 -6.94 13.40
N CYS A 158 -7.46 -8.04 12.85
CA CYS A 158 -6.67 -9.25 12.62
C CYS A 158 -5.45 -8.99 11.73
N LEU A 159 -5.67 -8.41 10.55
CA LEU A 159 -4.59 -8.14 9.60
C LEU A 159 -3.64 -7.04 10.10
N GLY A 160 -4.16 -6.04 10.82
CA GLY A 160 -3.37 -5.00 11.45
C GLY A 160 -2.45 -5.55 12.54
N PHE A 161 -2.97 -6.39 13.45
CA PHE A 161 -2.15 -7.04 14.48
C PHE A 161 -1.11 -7.98 13.89
N SER A 162 -1.46 -8.75 12.86
CA SER A 162 -0.51 -9.61 12.14
C SER A 162 0.60 -8.82 11.46
N CYS A 163 0.24 -7.74 10.74
CA CYS A 163 1.22 -6.86 10.10
C CYS A 163 2.16 -6.21 11.13
N LEU A 164 1.63 -5.76 12.27
CA LEU A 164 2.42 -5.20 13.36
C LEU A 164 3.34 -6.25 13.98
N PHE A 165 2.84 -7.47 14.21
CA PHE A 165 3.64 -8.59 14.70
C PHE A 165 4.81 -8.87 13.76
N HIS A 166 4.55 -9.13 12.47
CA HIS A 166 5.61 -9.39 11.51
C HIS A 166 6.56 -8.20 11.31
N THR A 167 6.12 -6.95 11.53
CA THR A 167 7.01 -5.79 11.49
C THR A 167 7.93 -5.74 12.72
N LEU A 168 7.36 -5.92 13.91
CA LEU A 168 8.05 -5.77 15.21
C LEU A 168 8.66 -7.06 15.74
N TYR A 169 8.52 -8.18 15.03
CA TYR A 169 8.98 -9.51 15.43
C TYR A 169 10.47 -9.51 15.79
N CYS A 170 11.30 -8.76 15.06
CA CYS A 170 12.74 -8.70 15.31
C CYS A 170 13.18 -7.72 16.41
N HIS A 171 12.27 -7.02 17.09
CA HIS A 171 12.66 -5.95 18.01
C HIS A 171 13.31 -6.47 19.30
N SER A 172 12.55 -7.23 20.07
CA SER A 172 12.98 -7.81 21.33
C SER A 172 12.03 -8.95 21.69
N GLU A 173 12.49 -9.89 22.51
CA GLU A 173 11.68 -11.05 22.90
C GLU A 173 10.34 -10.64 23.55
N ALA A 174 10.33 -9.59 24.37
CA ALA A 174 9.12 -9.11 25.05
C ALA A 174 8.09 -8.55 24.05
N ILE A 175 8.53 -7.67 23.14
CA ILE A 175 7.65 -7.10 22.10
C ILE A 175 7.17 -8.18 21.14
N GLY A 176 8.07 -9.07 20.69
CA GLY A 176 7.71 -10.19 19.83
C GLY A 176 6.64 -11.08 20.46
N LYS A 177 6.79 -11.46 21.75
CA LYS A 177 5.78 -12.25 22.47
C LYS A 177 4.45 -11.52 22.64
N LEU A 178 4.48 -10.21 22.93
CA LEU A 178 3.26 -9.41 23.07
C LEU A 178 2.48 -9.36 21.75
N PHE A 179 3.14 -9.00 20.66
CA PHE A 179 2.47 -8.89 19.36
C PHE A 179 2.09 -10.26 18.79
N ASN A 180 2.81 -11.33 19.11
CA ASN A 180 2.40 -12.70 18.77
C ASN A 180 1.05 -13.06 19.42
N LYS A 181 0.87 -12.70 20.70
CA LYS A 181 -0.43 -12.89 21.38
C LYS A 181 -1.54 -12.06 20.73
N LEU A 182 -1.25 -10.80 20.38
CA LEU A 182 -2.22 -9.94 19.70
C LEU A 182 -2.60 -10.47 18.32
N ASP A 183 -1.66 -11.05 17.57
CA ASP A 183 -1.93 -11.68 16.28
C ASP A 183 -2.91 -12.86 16.42
N TYR A 184 -2.65 -13.76 17.37
CA TYR A 184 -3.58 -14.85 17.71
C TYR A 184 -4.95 -14.35 18.17
N CYS A 185 -4.99 -13.30 18.99
CA CYS A 185 -6.24 -12.65 19.39
C CYS A 185 -7.00 -12.11 18.16
N GLY A 186 -6.26 -11.55 17.19
CA GLY A 186 -6.80 -11.06 15.93
C GLY A 186 -7.57 -12.15 15.17
N ILE A 187 -7.00 -13.36 15.06
CA ILE A 187 -7.66 -14.51 14.40
C ILE A 187 -8.98 -14.86 15.09
N ALA A 188 -9.00 -14.88 16.42
CA ALA A 188 -10.22 -15.15 17.19
C ALA A 188 -11.28 -14.06 16.98
N VAL A 189 -10.89 -12.79 17.00
CA VAL A 189 -11.78 -11.64 16.77
C VAL A 189 -12.36 -11.65 15.35
N LEU A 190 -11.55 -11.92 14.33
CA LEU A 190 -12.02 -12.08 12.95
C LEU A 190 -13.01 -13.24 12.83
N THR A 191 -12.72 -14.36 13.47
CA THR A 191 -13.62 -15.52 13.47
C THR A 191 -14.96 -15.13 14.09
N MET A 192 -15.00 -14.56 15.29
CA MET A 192 -16.24 -14.09 15.92
C MET A 192 -16.98 -13.07 15.04
N GLY A 193 -16.27 -12.07 14.50
CA GLY A 193 -16.84 -11.02 13.66
C GLY A 193 -17.45 -11.55 12.36
N SER A 194 -16.84 -12.58 11.74
CA SER A 194 -17.35 -13.20 10.50
C SER A 194 -18.68 -13.91 10.67
N PHE A 195 -18.96 -14.45 11.86
CA PHE A 195 -20.22 -15.12 12.16
C PHE A 195 -21.37 -14.14 12.37
N VAL A 196 -21.11 -12.86 12.70
CA VAL A 196 -22.16 -11.86 12.93
C VAL A 196 -23.06 -11.65 11.71
N PRO A 197 -22.56 -11.23 10.52
CA PRO A 197 -23.41 -11.06 9.34
C PRO A 197 -23.95 -12.42 8.85
N TYR A 198 -23.15 -13.48 8.91
CA TYR A 198 -23.56 -14.82 8.49
C TYR A 198 -24.81 -15.28 9.25
N LEU A 199 -24.77 -15.29 10.59
CA LEU A 199 -25.90 -15.70 11.42
C LEU A 199 -27.08 -14.73 11.34
N TYR A 200 -26.81 -13.43 11.18
CA TYR A 200 -27.85 -12.43 11.00
C TYR A 200 -28.74 -12.73 9.79
N TYR A 201 -28.14 -13.06 8.64
CA TYR A 201 -28.86 -13.39 7.41
C TYR A 201 -29.37 -14.84 7.38
N SER A 202 -28.60 -15.83 7.86
CA SER A 202 -29.04 -17.24 7.88
C SER A 202 -30.26 -17.46 8.77
N PHE A 203 -30.34 -16.78 9.91
CA PHE A 203 -31.46 -16.88 10.84
C PHE A 203 -32.32 -15.62 10.85
N TYR A 204 -32.49 -14.96 9.69
CA TYR A 204 -33.18 -13.67 9.60
C TYR A 204 -34.53 -13.67 10.32
N CYS A 205 -35.36 -14.68 10.08
CA CYS A 205 -36.70 -14.85 10.66
C CYS A 205 -36.74 -15.56 12.02
N SER A 206 -35.62 -16.11 12.50
CA SER A 206 -35.58 -17.00 13.66
C SER A 206 -34.67 -16.43 14.76
N PHE A 207 -35.26 -15.75 15.73
CA PHE A 207 -34.52 -15.03 16.77
C PHE A 207 -33.68 -15.93 17.69
N TRP A 208 -34.28 -17.00 18.22
CA TRP A 208 -33.62 -17.89 19.18
C TRP A 208 -32.34 -18.56 18.66
N PRO A 209 -32.34 -19.25 17.50
CA PRO A 209 -31.10 -19.85 16.98
C PRO A 209 -30.04 -18.79 16.68
N LYS A 210 -30.43 -17.61 16.17
CA LYS A 210 -29.50 -16.50 15.92
C LYS A 210 -28.71 -16.13 17.17
N ILE A 211 -29.40 -15.91 18.29
CA ILE A 211 -28.76 -15.52 19.55
C ILE A 211 -27.95 -16.67 20.15
N ILE A 212 -28.47 -17.90 20.14
CA ILE A 212 -27.75 -19.06 20.71
C ILE A 212 -26.42 -19.28 19.99
N TYR A 213 -26.40 -19.30 18.65
CA TYR A 213 -25.17 -19.47 17.89
C TYR A 213 -24.21 -18.29 18.03
N LEU A 214 -24.74 -17.06 18.16
CA LEU A 214 -23.91 -15.88 18.39
C LEU A 214 -23.23 -15.91 19.77
N LEU A 215 -23.95 -16.30 20.83
CA LEU A 215 -23.36 -16.46 22.16
C LEU A 215 -22.34 -17.60 22.19
N LEU A 216 -22.63 -18.70 21.49
CA LEU A 216 -21.71 -19.84 21.39
C LEU A 216 -20.39 -19.44 20.74
N ILE A 217 -20.42 -18.74 19.59
CA ILE A 217 -19.17 -18.34 18.91
C ILE A 217 -18.38 -17.32 19.73
N ILE A 218 -19.05 -16.43 20.46
CA ILE A 218 -18.39 -15.49 21.38
C ILE A 218 -17.74 -16.24 22.54
N ALA A 219 -18.43 -17.20 23.15
CA ALA A 219 -17.89 -18.01 24.24
C ALA A 219 -16.67 -18.84 23.78
N LEU A 220 -16.76 -19.47 22.60
CA LEU A 220 -15.63 -20.23 22.03
C LEU A 220 -14.46 -19.33 21.65
N GLY A 221 -14.73 -18.18 21.03
CA GLY A 221 -13.69 -17.22 20.63
C GLY A 221 -12.99 -16.58 21.82
N THR A 222 -13.72 -16.28 22.90
CA THR A 222 -13.12 -15.79 24.16
C THR A 222 -12.32 -16.86 24.89
N ALA A 223 -12.73 -18.14 24.83
CA ALA A 223 -11.96 -19.24 25.39
C ALA A 223 -10.68 -19.57 24.59
N ALA A 224 -10.60 -19.12 23.33
CA ALA A 224 -9.43 -19.31 22.47
C ALA A 224 -8.33 -18.26 22.68
N ILE A 225 -8.62 -17.17 23.40
CA ILE A 225 -7.70 -16.07 23.74
C ILE A 225 -7.05 -16.35 25.10
#